data_AF-A0A4Q9GHS6-F1
#
_entry.id   AF-A0A4Q9GHS6-F1
#
_cell.length_a   1.000
_cell.length_b   1.000
_cell.length_c   1.000
_cell.angle_alpha   90.00
_cell.angle_beta   90.00
_cell.angle_gamma   90.00
#
_symmetry.space_group_name_H-M   'P 1'
#
loop_
_entity.id
_entity.type
_entity.pdbx_description
1 polymer ?
#
loop_
_entity_poly.entity_id
_entity_poly.type
_entity_poly.pdbx_seq_one_letter_code
_entity_poly.pdbx_strand_id
1 'polypeptide(L)'
;MDAYLDDLTGREAIPRNCESLKFDEPWQGRAFGMVLALAEAKSYPYEDFRKSLISTIGEWDKTHEPGDEAWSYYEQWLAAFEKLALDKGLVQADELDRRTEEFLHRTRDEVI
;
A
#
# COMPACT_ATOMS: atom_id res chain seq x y z
N MET A 1 -10.23 -17.87 -22.48
CA MET A 1 -8.99 -18.16 -21.72
C MET A 1 -9.05 -17.21 -20.55
N ASP A 2 -9.92 -17.56 -19.60
CA ASP A 2 -10.48 -16.66 -18.58
C ASP A 2 -10.50 -17.38 -17.22
N ALA A 3 -9.44 -18.14 -16.94
CA ALA A 3 -9.34 -18.99 -15.75
C ALA A 3 -8.64 -18.29 -14.57
N TYR A 4 -8.23 -17.03 -14.71
CA TYR A 4 -7.49 -16.30 -13.67
C TYR A 4 -8.35 -15.34 -12.83
N LEU A 5 -9.53 -14.93 -13.34
CA LEU A 5 -10.50 -14.13 -12.59
C LEU A 5 -11.50 -15.00 -11.79
N ASP A 6 -11.60 -16.29 -12.13
CA ASP A 6 -12.51 -17.23 -11.46
C ASP A 6 -11.93 -17.75 -10.14
N ASP A 7 -10.60 -17.78 -10.00
CA ASP A 7 -9.89 -18.21 -8.79
C ASP A 7 -9.98 -17.17 -7.65
N LEU A 8 -10.39 -15.94 -7.95
CA LEU A 8 -10.72 -14.91 -6.95
C LEU A 8 -12.15 -15.06 -6.38
N THR A 9 -12.88 -16.09 -6.79
CA THR A 9 -14.24 -16.39 -6.30
C THR A 9 -14.29 -17.54 -5.29
N GLY A 10 -13.14 -18.16 -5.00
CA GLY A 10 -12.97 -19.19 -3.98
C GLY A 10 -13.22 -18.65 -2.57
N ARG A 11 -13.69 -19.53 -1.68
CA ARG A 11 -14.13 -19.26 -0.29
C ARG A 11 -13.08 -18.65 0.65
N GLU A 12 -11.87 -18.34 0.17
CA GLU A 12 -10.87 -17.48 0.81
C GLU A 12 -10.99 -16.04 0.27
N ALA A 13 -12.24 -15.56 0.27
CA ALA A 13 -12.63 -14.32 -0.35
C ALA A 13 -11.74 -13.15 0.11
N ILE A 14 -11.29 -12.34 -0.85
CA ILE A 14 -11.08 -10.89 -0.63
C ILE A 14 -12.22 -10.45 0.29
N PRO A 15 -11.96 -9.80 1.43
CA PRO A 15 -12.99 -9.53 2.43
C PRO A 15 -14.16 -8.77 1.78
N ARG A 16 -15.21 -9.51 1.39
CA ARG A 16 -16.43 -8.99 0.78
C ARG A 16 -17.38 -8.37 1.80
N ASN A 17 -16.89 -8.16 3.03
CA ASN A 17 -17.52 -7.29 4.01
C ASN A 17 -16.81 -5.94 4.04
N CYS A 18 -16.93 -5.18 2.94
CA CYS A 18 -16.71 -3.74 2.97
C CYS A 18 -17.92 -3.05 3.62
N GLU A 19 -18.37 -3.52 4.80
CA GLU A 19 -19.42 -2.86 5.58
C GLU A 19 -18.88 -1.66 6.37
N SER A 20 -17.57 -1.42 6.30
CA SER A 20 -16.99 -0.10 6.03
C SER A 20 -15.46 -0.24 6.01
N LEU A 21 -14.82 -0.10 4.85
CA LEU A 21 -13.44 0.36 4.82
C LEU A 21 -13.45 1.74 5.48
N LYS A 22 -13.16 1.78 6.78
CA LYS A 22 -13.03 3.03 7.53
C LYS A 22 -11.62 3.52 7.28
N PHE A 23 -11.55 4.63 6.58
CA PHE A 23 -10.36 5.44 6.48
C PHE A 23 -10.53 6.56 7.49
N ASP A 24 -9.67 6.57 8.51
CA ASP A 24 -9.63 7.62 9.52
C ASP A 24 -9.06 8.91 8.92
N GLU A 25 -8.20 8.78 7.90
CA GLU A 25 -7.57 9.90 7.21
C GLU A 25 -7.72 9.78 5.68
N PRO A 26 -7.86 10.91 4.94
CA PRO A 26 -8.04 10.90 3.49
C PRO A 26 -6.93 10.19 2.71
N TRP A 27 -5.70 10.20 3.22
CA TRP A 27 -4.56 9.56 2.58
C TRP A 27 -4.64 8.03 2.61
N GLN A 28 -5.30 7.44 3.62
CA GLN A 28 -5.39 5.98 3.77
C GLN A 28 -6.15 5.34 2.61
N GLY A 29 -7.26 5.97 2.21
CA GLY A 29 -8.03 5.54 1.04
C GLY A 29 -7.25 5.70 -0.27
N ARG A 30 -6.45 6.75 -0.39
CA ARG A 30 -5.58 6.97 -1.55
C ARG A 30 -4.49 5.90 -1.64
N ALA A 31 -3.80 5.61 -0.54
CA ALA A 31 -2.76 4.57 -0.49
C ALA A 31 -3.33 3.18 -0.80
N PHE A 32 -4.49 2.85 -0.24
CA PHE A 32 -5.21 1.62 -0.55
C PHE A 32 -5.56 1.53 -2.04
N GLY A 33 -6.16 2.59 -2.59
CA GLY A 33 -6.54 2.66 -4.00
C GLY A 33 -5.35 2.55 -4.95
N MET A 34 -4.22 3.19 -4.65
CA MET A 34 -3.01 3.12 -5.49
C MET A 34 -2.45 1.70 -5.56
N VAL A 35 -2.41 0.99 -4.42
CA VAL A 35 -1.94 -0.40 -4.39
C VAL A 35 -2.80 -1.31 -5.27
N LEU A 36 -4.13 -1.16 -5.19
CA LEU A 36 -5.04 -1.97 -6.00
C LEU A 36 -4.95 -1.60 -7.48
N ALA A 37 -4.93 -0.31 -7.81
CA ALA A 37 -4.88 0.17 -9.18
C ALA A 37 -3.60 -0.31 -9.91
N LEU A 38 -2.45 -0.30 -9.24
CA LEU A 38 -1.19 -0.80 -9.83
C LEU A 38 -1.16 -2.32 -9.98
N ALA A 39 -1.78 -3.05 -9.05
CA ALA A 39 -1.94 -4.50 -9.17
C ALA A 39 -2.88 -4.86 -10.34
N GLU A 40 -4.01 -4.16 -10.47
CA GLU A 40 -4.96 -4.32 -11.59
C GLU A 40 -4.33 -3.96 -12.93
N ALA A 41 -3.48 -2.92 -12.97
CA ALA A 41 -2.69 -2.54 -14.13
C ALA A 41 -1.55 -3.53 -14.47
N LYS A 42 -1.38 -4.60 -13.67
CA LYS A 42 -0.34 -5.63 -13.80
C LYS A 42 1.09 -5.07 -13.70
N SER A 43 1.26 -3.91 -13.03
CA SER A 43 2.58 -3.36 -12.72
C SER A 43 3.35 -4.26 -11.76
N TYR A 44 2.63 -4.96 -10.87
CA TYR A 44 3.13 -6.08 -10.07
C TYR A 44 2.00 -7.08 -9.75
N PRO A 45 2.30 -8.34 -9.45
CA PRO A 45 1.34 -9.28 -8.87
C PRO A 45 0.92 -8.84 -7.47
N TYR A 46 -0.37 -8.85 -7.16
CA TYR A 46 -0.87 -8.48 -5.82
C TYR A 46 -0.18 -9.26 -4.68
N GLU A 47 0.19 -10.51 -4.91
CA GLU A 47 0.94 -11.32 -3.95
C GLU A 47 2.30 -10.73 -3.55
N ASP A 48 2.95 -9.95 -4.41
CA ASP A 48 4.21 -9.29 -4.07
C ASP A 48 3.97 -8.18 -3.04
N PHE A 49 2.87 -7.44 -3.15
CA PHE A 49 2.46 -6.48 -2.13
C PHE A 49 2.10 -7.19 -0.82
N ARG A 50 1.35 -8.29 -0.87
CA ARG A 50 0.99 -9.05 0.33
C ARG A 50 2.23 -9.53 1.09
N LYS A 51 3.26 -10.01 0.37
CA LYS A 51 4.54 -10.40 0.98
C LYS A 51 5.31 -9.22 1.56
N SER A 52 5.34 -8.09 0.84
CA SER A 52 5.95 -6.85 1.34
C SER A 52 5.30 -6.44 2.67
N LEU A 53 3.97 -6.41 2.73
CA LEU A 53 3.22 -6.04 3.93
C LEU A 53 3.51 -6.95 5.13
N ILE A 54 3.53 -8.27 4.92
CA ILE A 54 3.88 -9.24 5.97
C ILE A 54 5.31 -9.01 6.49
N SER A 55 6.27 -8.74 5.59
CA SER A 55 7.65 -8.44 5.98
C SER A 55 7.73 -7.15 6.80
N THR A 56 7.06 -6.08 6.36
CA THR A 56 7.06 -4.78 7.02
C THR A 56 6.43 -4.85 8.42
N ILE A 57 5.28 -5.50 8.56
CA ILE A 57 4.66 -5.77 9.87
C ILE A 57 5.60 -6.59 10.76
N GLY A 58 6.20 -7.65 10.21
CA GLY A 58 7.15 -8.48 10.94
C GLY A 58 8.47 -7.78 11.32
N GLU A 59 8.88 -6.74 10.59
CA GLU A 59 10.01 -5.87 10.94
C GLU A 59 9.62 -4.92 12.08
N TRP A 60 8.41 -4.38 12.06
CA TRP A 60 7.88 -3.56 13.15
C TRP A 60 7.76 -4.35 14.46
N ASP A 61 7.14 -5.53 14.42
CA ASP A 61 6.94 -6.38 15.60
C ASP A 61 8.26 -6.79 16.28
N LYS A 62 9.38 -6.78 15.55
CA LYS A 62 10.70 -7.07 16.10
C LYS A 62 11.36 -5.86 16.76
N THR A 63 10.94 -4.65 16.39
CA THR A 63 11.56 -3.39 16.81
C THR A 63 10.74 -2.65 17.86
N HIS A 64 9.47 -3.01 18.02
CA HIS A 64 8.52 -2.38 18.94
C HIS A 64 7.91 -3.40 19.90
N GLU A 65 7.38 -2.92 21.02
CA GLU A 65 6.70 -3.77 21.99
C GLU A 65 5.29 -4.14 21.50
N PRO A 66 4.79 -5.35 21.80
CA PRO A 66 3.41 -5.71 21.50
C PRO A 66 2.43 -4.76 22.19
N GLY A 67 1.59 -4.09 21.40
CA GLY A 67 0.61 -3.11 21.91
C GLY A 67 1.13 -1.68 21.97
N ASP A 68 2.22 -1.36 21.28
CA ASP A 68 2.67 0.02 21.08
C ASP A 68 1.54 0.89 20.47
N GLU A 69 1.23 2.01 21.12
CA GLU A 69 0.19 2.96 20.69
C GLU A 69 0.53 3.63 19.35
N ALA A 70 1.81 3.61 18.93
CA ALA A 70 2.24 4.09 17.63
C ALA A 70 1.87 3.15 16.46
N TRP A 71 1.32 1.97 16.73
CA TRP A 71 0.95 1.02 15.70
C TRP A 71 -0.21 1.53 14.83
N SER A 72 0.04 1.66 13.53
CA SER A 72 -0.97 2.04 12.54
C SER A 72 -0.93 1.13 11.32
N TYR A 73 -2.03 0.45 11.05
CA TYR A 73 -2.15 -0.48 9.93
C TYR A 73 -1.87 0.20 8.58
N TYR A 74 -2.42 1.40 8.35
CA TYR A 74 -2.25 2.09 7.07
C TYR A 74 -0.85 2.70 6.92
N GLU A 75 -0.13 2.97 8.02
CA GLU A 75 1.29 3.35 7.95
C GLU A 75 2.14 2.15 7.50
N GLN A 76 1.86 0.95 8.02
CA GLN A 76 2.52 -0.27 7.55
C GLN A 76 2.16 -0.58 6.08
N TRP A 77 0.91 -0.33 5.69
CA TRP A 77 0.45 -0.45 4.30
C TRP A 77 1.24 0.47 3.37
N LEU A 78 1.40 1.75 3.75
CA LEU A 78 2.14 2.72 2.97
C LEU A 78 3.63 2.38 2.89
N ALA A 79 4.26 2.04 4.00
CA ALA A 79 5.67 1.65 4.05
C ALA A 79 5.95 0.40 3.19
N ALA A 80 5.06 -0.60 3.25
CA ALA A 80 5.15 -1.80 2.40
C ALA A 80 4.97 -1.48 0.92
N PHE A 81 4.10 -0.53 0.58
CA PHE A 81 3.87 -0.09 -0.79
C PHE A 81 5.09 0.66 -1.34
N GLU A 82 5.66 1.57 -0.57
CA GLU A 82 6.85 2.34 -0.95
C GLU A 82 8.05 1.41 -1.20
N LYS A 83 8.32 0.48 -0.28
CA LYS A 83 9.36 -0.55 -0.43
C LYS A 83 9.18 -1.36 -1.71
N LEU A 84 7.95 -1.81 -1.98
CA LEU A 84 7.64 -2.56 -3.20
C LEU A 84 7.84 -1.70 -4.46
N ALA A 85 7.41 -0.44 -4.44
CA ALA A 85 7.51 0.46 -5.59
C ALA A 85 8.98 0.73 -5.96
N LEU A 86 9.84 0.91 -4.94
CA LEU A 86 11.29 1.05 -5.12
C LEU A 86 11.92 -0.26 -5.62
N ASP A 87 11.62 -1.39 -4.99
CA ASP A 87 12.17 -2.71 -5.36
C ASP A 87 11.81 -3.11 -6.80
N LYS A 88 10.62 -2.72 -7.27
CA LYS A 88 10.16 -2.96 -8.64
C LYS A 88 10.59 -1.87 -9.63
N GLY A 89 11.25 -0.81 -9.17
CA GLY A 89 11.68 0.32 -9.99
C GLY A 89 10.53 1.14 -10.59
N LEU A 90 9.35 1.11 -9.97
CA LEU A 90 8.19 1.90 -10.39
C LEU A 90 8.37 3.39 -10.07
N VAL A 91 9.17 3.68 -9.05
CA VAL A 91 9.63 5.01 -8.66
C VAL A 91 11.10 4.91 -8.27
N GLN A 92 11.85 5.99 -8.47
CA GLN A 92 13.22 6.10 -7.98
C GLN A 92 13.24 6.84 -6.64
N ALA A 93 14.17 6.49 -5.75
CA ALA A 93 14.26 7.09 -4.42
C ALA A 93 14.46 8.61 -4.48
N ASP A 94 15.34 9.09 -5.37
CA ASP A 94 15.59 10.51 -5.59
C ASP A 94 14.36 11.25 -6.13
N GLU A 95 13.57 10.60 -6.99
CA GLU A 95 12.31 11.16 -7.46
C GLU A 95 11.31 11.29 -6.31
N LEU A 96 11.18 10.27 -5.47
CA LEU A 96 10.25 10.26 -4.34
C LEU A 96 10.63 11.31 -3.29
N ASP A 97 11.91 11.42 -2.95
CA ASP A 97 12.43 12.43 -2.01
C ASP A 97 12.15 13.84 -2.53
N ARG A 98 12.50 14.10 -3.81
CA ARG A 98 12.25 15.39 -4.46
C ARG A 98 10.76 15.74 -4.45
N ARG A 99 9.88 14.77 -4.73
CA ARG A 99 8.42 14.97 -4.69
C ARG A 99 7.93 15.29 -3.29
N THR A 100 8.44 14.61 -2.28
CA THR A 100 8.11 14.86 -0.87
C THR A 100 8.50 16.27 -0.47
N GLU A 101 9.69 16.73 -0.86
CA GLU A 101 10.14 18.11 -0.63
C GLU A 101 9.25 19.14 -1.32
N GLU A 102 8.82 18.91 -2.57
CA GLU A 102 7.89 19.79 -3.29
C GLU A 102 6.56 19.96 -2.53
N PHE A 103 6.00 18.86 -2.01
CA PHE A 103 4.75 18.90 -1.26
C PHE A 103 4.91 19.57 0.11
N LEU A 104 6.01 19.29 0.84
CA LEU A 104 6.30 19.93 2.13
C LEU A 104 6.44 21.45 2.01
N HIS A 105 7.05 21.93 0.93
CA HIS A 105 7.22 23.37 0.67
C HIS A 105 6.05 24.00 -0.06
N ARG A 106 4.98 23.23 -0.32
CA ARG A 106 3.76 23.66 -1.03
C ARG A 106 4.07 24.33 -2.37
N THR A 107 5.15 23.94 -3.01
CA THR A 107 5.62 24.50 -4.29
C THR A 107 4.88 23.89 -5.49
N ARG A 108 3.85 23.07 -5.23
CA ARG A 108 2.99 22.46 -6.23
C ARG A 108 1.51 22.72 -5.94
N ASP A 109 0.78 23.17 -6.95
CA ASP A 109 -0.69 23.15 -7.02
C ASP A 109 -1.16 21.70 -7.25
N GLU A 110 -2.10 21.22 -6.43
CA GLU A 110 -2.71 19.90 -6.63
C GLU A 110 -3.45 19.88 -7.98
N VAL A 111 -3.16 18.88 -8.82
CA VAL A 111 -4.02 18.57 -9.96
C VAL A 111 -5.17 17.73 -9.39
N ILE A 112 -6.32 18.36 -9.18
CA ILE A 112 -7.60 17.69 -8.88
C ILE A 112 -8.17 17.12 -10.18
#